data_AF-A0A964KMJ5-F1
#
_entry.id   AF-A0A964KMJ5-F1
#
_cell.length_a   1.000
_cell.length_b   1.000
_cell.length_c   1.000
_cell.angle_alpha   90.00
_cell.angle_beta   90.00
_cell.angle_gamma   90.00
#
_symmetry.space_group_name_H-M   'P 1'
#
loop_
_entity.id
_entity.type
_entity.pdbx_description
1 polymer ?
#
loop_
_entity_poly.entity_id
_entity_poly.type
_entity_poly.pdbx_seq_one_letter_code
_entity_poly.pdbx_strand_id
1 'polypeptide(L)'
;MSQVIADNENLGGSPGLHIALHSISLDIPQRVEIPLRYVIKGLPSLESKHMIYLHVLKMGDGANLVYHGITKRGWMKRYNEHTVRAIREESPLLFHRALRDGCLARLRQLGIEQAQTIQGVSSAHGQMIGNHHVVCAAGLTEDEAMEHEEYLVEKYSFGRADGLNMIPGGRAGLRYLHHLKALKKEERPILDDERDTILERLARSSPRKGMPNPLLAEHWLNPEYAARVICGSGDRFTLDQVAQIRRLASTGTPIAEIRRELQFESARRIRNILSGKTYSRVRTEA
;
A
#
# COMPACT_ATOMS: atom_id res chain seq x y z
N MET A 1 34.34 21.50 -8.01
CA MET A 1 33.29 21.46 -6.96
C MET A 1 32.01 20.88 -7.55
N SER A 2 31.89 19.56 -7.61
CA SER A 2 30.59 18.88 -7.76
C SER A 2 30.62 17.69 -6.82
N GLN A 3 30.14 17.92 -5.60
CA GLN A 3 29.99 16.91 -4.57
C GLN A 3 29.12 15.79 -5.12
N VAL A 4 29.76 14.62 -5.24
CA VAL A 4 29.13 13.31 -5.17
C VAL A 4 28.20 13.34 -3.97
N ILE A 5 26.89 13.29 -4.23
CA ILE A 5 25.88 13.17 -3.18
C ILE A 5 26.12 11.81 -2.52
N ALA A 6 26.60 11.90 -1.29
CA ALA A 6 27.05 10.81 -0.47
C ALA A 6 25.93 9.82 -0.15
N ASP A 7 26.36 8.58 -0.06
CA ASP A 7 25.68 7.42 0.51
C ASP A 7 24.85 7.76 1.75
N ASN A 8 23.59 7.36 1.72
CA ASN A 8 22.78 7.25 2.92
C ASN A 8 22.45 5.76 3.15
N GLU A 9 23.15 5.22 4.14
CA GLU A 9 22.83 4.04 4.95
C GLU A 9 22.47 2.75 4.20
N ASN A 10 23.51 1.94 4.06
CA ASN A 10 23.50 0.52 3.72
C ASN A 10 22.78 -0.29 4.82
N LEU A 11 21.45 -0.17 4.90
CA LEU A 11 20.58 -1.18 5.53
C LEU A 11 20.69 -2.43 4.66
N GLY A 12 21.37 -3.48 5.14
CA GLY A 12 21.69 -4.71 4.41
C GLY A 12 20.53 -5.31 3.60
N GLY A 13 20.34 -4.78 2.39
CA GLY A 13 19.31 -5.17 1.45
C GLY A 13 19.81 -6.30 0.57
N SER A 14 18.90 -7.19 0.17
CA SER A 14 19.19 -8.10 -0.94
C SER A 14 19.60 -7.28 -2.15
N PRO A 15 20.61 -7.70 -2.93
CA PRO A 15 21.09 -6.91 -4.05
C PRO A 15 19.94 -6.63 -5.05
N GLY A 16 19.89 -5.41 -5.58
CA GLY A 16 18.83 -4.91 -6.45
C GLY A 16 19.35 -4.49 -7.82
N LEU A 17 18.50 -4.63 -8.85
CA LEU A 17 18.71 -4.07 -10.18
C LEU A 17 17.95 -2.75 -10.27
N HIS A 18 18.67 -1.68 -10.60
CA HIS A 18 18.12 -0.34 -10.81
C HIS A 18 18.18 0.00 -12.29
N ILE A 19 17.04 0.36 -12.87
CA ILE A 19 16.92 0.70 -14.29
C ILE A 19 16.42 2.14 -14.38
N ALA A 20 17.22 2.99 -15.03
CA ALA A 20 16.83 4.34 -15.40
C ALA A 20 16.26 4.33 -16.82
N LEU A 21 15.09 4.92 -16.99
CA LEU A 21 14.31 4.95 -18.23
C LEU A 21 13.80 6.39 -18.45
N HIS A 22 13.28 6.66 -19.64
CA HIS A 22 12.61 7.91 -19.97
C HIS A 22 11.29 7.61 -20.68
N SER A 23 10.20 8.17 -20.19
CA SER A 23 8.90 8.06 -20.85
C SER A 23 8.88 8.99 -22.05
N ILE A 24 8.74 8.44 -23.26
CA ILE A 24 8.64 9.24 -24.48
C ILE A 24 7.32 10.01 -24.52
N SER A 25 6.22 9.39 -24.09
CA SER A 25 4.88 9.99 -24.19
C SER A 25 4.65 11.15 -23.22
N LEU A 26 5.31 11.12 -22.06
CA LEU A 26 5.18 12.16 -21.03
C LEU A 26 6.43 13.04 -20.91
N ASP A 27 7.50 12.69 -21.62
CA ASP A 27 8.81 13.32 -21.53
C ASP A 27 9.27 13.47 -20.07
N ILE A 28 9.29 12.37 -19.32
CA ILE A 28 9.70 12.36 -17.91
C ILE A 28 10.65 11.20 -17.61
N PRO A 29 11.57 11.35 -16.65
CA PRO A 29 12.34 10.23 -16.14
C PRO A 29 11.45 9.17 -15.50
N GLN A 30 11.81 7.91 -15.74
CA GLN A 30 11.26 6.75 -15.07
C GLN A 30 12.36 5.95 -14.38
N ARG A 31 12.07 5.43 -13.20
CA ARG A 31 12.99 4.53 -12.47
C ARG A 31 12.28 3.23 -12.15
N VAL A 32 13.01 2.14 -12.23
CA VAL A 32 12.54 0.82 -11.83
C VAL A 32 13.58 0.20 -10.89
N GLU A 33 13.14 -0.25 -9.73
CA GLU A 33 13.95 -1.00 -8.77
C GLU A 33 13.35 -2.39 -8.57
N ILE A 34 14.14 -3.42 -8.82
CA ILE A 34 13.71 -4.81 -8.65
C ILE A 34 14.76 -5.62 -7.90
N PRO A 35 14.38 -6.47 -6.93
CA PRO A 35 15.31 -7.37 -6.27
C PRO A 35 15.96 -8.29 -7.30
N LEU A 36 17.27 -8.52 -7.22
CA LEU A 36 17.98 -9.39 -8.19
C LEU A 36 17.38 -10.80 -8.26
N ARG A 37 16.78 -11.27 -7.16
CA ARG A 37 16.03 -12.53 -7.13
C ARG A 37 14.96 -12.63 -8.23
N TYR A 38 14.45 -11.50 -8.70
CA TYR A 38 13.43 -11.41 -9.73
C TYR A 38 13.97 -11.65 -11.15
N VAL A 39 15.24 -11.34 -11.41
CA VAL A 39 15.81 -11.31 -12.77
C VAL A 39 16.94 -12.32 -13.00
N ILE A 40 17.52 -12.88 -11.94
CA ILE A 40 18.61 -13.85 -12.05
C ILE A 40 18.07 -15.25 -12.38
N LYS A 41 18.55 -15.82 -13.48
CA LYS A 41 18.33 -17.22 -13.86
C LYS A 41 19.00 -18.17 -12.86
N GLY A 42 18.31 -19.27 -12.51
CA GLY A 42 18.83 -20.30 -11.61
C GLY A 42 18.31 -20.21 -10.17
N LEU A 43 17.51 -19.19 -9.85
CA LEU A 43 16.81 -19.09 -8.57
C LEU A 43 15.45 -19.82 -8.62
N PRO A 44 14.86 -20.18 -7.45
CA PRO A 44 13.57 -20.85 -7.40
C PRO A 44 12.48 -20.07 -8.16
N SER A 45 11.59 -20.81 -8.82
CA SER A 45 10.48 -20.23 -9.59
C SER A 45 9.62 -19.29 -8.72
N LEU A 46 9.21 -18.18 -9.32
CA LEU A 46 8.25 -17.23 -8.75
C LEU A 46 6.81 -17.52 -9.21
N GLU A 47 6.58 -18.64 -9.89
CA GLU A 47 5.25 -19.04 -10.35
C GLU A 47 4.28 -19.22 -9.18
N SER A 48 3.05 -18.71 -9.37
CA SER A 48 1.99 -18.66 -8.35
C SER A 48 2.38 -17.93 -7.05
N LYS A 49 3.52 -17.22 -7.02
CA LYS A 49 3.93 -16.38 -5.90
C LYS A 49 3.44 -14.96 -6.09
N HIS A 50 3.36 -14.26 -4.96
CA HIS A 50 2.99 -12.86 -4.92
C HIS A 50 4.22 -11.97 -4.92
N MET A 51 4.00 -10.74 -5.35
CA MET A 51 4.92 -9.63 -5.20
C MET A 51 4.18 -8.46 -4.56
N ILE A 52 4.95 -7.63 -3.87
CA ILE A 52 4.51 -6.32 -3.43
C ILE A 52 5.25 -5.28 -4.22
N TYR A 53 4.52 -4.32 -4.73
CA TYR A 53 5.06 -3.21 -5.49
C TYR A 53 4.68 -1.88 -4.87
N LEU A 54 5.49 -0.88 -5.21
CA LEU A 54 5.28 0.53 -4.94
C LEU A 54 5.29 1.27 -6.28
N HIS A 55 4.34 2.18 -6.44
CA HIS A 55 4.34 3.21 -7.47
C HIS A 55 4.47 4.57 -6.81
N VAL A 56 5.41 5.37 -7.29
CA VAL A 56 5.62 6.75 -6.85
C VAL A 56 5.41 7.69 -8.02
N LEU A 57 4.44 8.58 -7.88
CA LEU A 57 4.23 9.68 -8.81
C LEU A 57 5.01 10.89 -8.29
N LYS A 58 6.01 11.34 -9.05
CA LYS A 58 6.77 12.55 -8.72
C LYS A 58 6.06 13.74 -9.35
N MET A 59 5.74 14.73 -8.51
CA MET A 59 4.91 15.86 -8.89
C MET A 59 5.71 17.17 -8.98
N GLY A 60 5.19 18.13 -9.73
CA GLY A 60 5.88 19.39 -10.05
C GLY A 60 6.10 20.31 -8.84
N ASP A 61 5.32 20.14 -7.77
CA ASP A 61 5.51 20.81 -6.48
C ASP A 61 6.56 20.14 -5.58
N GLY A 62 7.19 19.06 -6.04
CA GLY A 62 8.16 18.28 -5.28
C GLY A 62 7.56 17.12 -4.47
N ALA A 63 6.23 16.93 -4.48
CA ALA A 63 5.60 15.81 -3.79
C ALA A 63 5.93 14.45 -4.44
N ASN A 64 6.08 13.43 -3.61
CA ASN A 64 6.25 12.04 -4.02
C ASN A 64 5.03 11.24 -3.54
N LEU A 65 4.04 11.04 -4.41
CA LEU A 65 2.80 10.38 -4.02
C LEU A 65 2.94 8.87 -4.16
N VAL A 66 2.65 8.12 -3.08
CA VAL A 66 3.00 6.69 -2.96
C VAL A 66 1.78 5.78 -2.87
N TYR A 67 1.81 4.70 -3.66
CA TYR A 67 0.82 3.63 -3.64
C TYR A 67 1.50 2.27 -3.56
N HIS A 68 1.09 1.45 -2.60
CA HIS A 68 1.53 0.06 -2.47
C HIS A 68 0.42 -0.90 -2.89
N GLY A 69 0.80 -2.03 -3.50
CA GLY A 69 -0.14 -3.08 -3.85
C GLY A 69 0.49 -4.47 -3.89
N ILE A 70 -0.35 -5.49 -3.81
CA ILE A 70 -0.01 -6.90 -4.05
C ILE A 70 -0.39 -7.29 -5.49
N THR A 71 0.37 -8.21 -6.09
CA THR A 71 -0.08 -8.93 -7.30
C THR A 71 0.56 -10.30 -7.47
N LYS A 72 -0.13 -11.21 -8.19
CA LYS A 72 0.43 -12.44 -8.77
C LYS A 72 0.81 -12.31 -10.25
N ARG A 73 0.40 -11.23 -10.91
CA ARG A 73 0.38 -11.11 -12.39
C ARG A 73 1.53 -10.30 -12.97
N GLY A 74 2.34 -9.68 -12.11
CA GLY A 74 3.44 -8.79 -12.50
C GLY A 74 3.10 -7.32 -12.28
N TRP A 75 4.03 -6.59 -11.67
CA TRP A 75 3.86 -5.18 -11.30
C TRP A 75 3.67 -4.25 -12.52
N MET A 76 4.32 -4.53 -13.66
CA MET A 76 4.11 -3.76 -14.90
C MET A 76 2.70 -3.93 -15.45
N LYS A 77 2.18 -5.16 -15.42
CA LYS A 77 0.82 -5.43 -15.85
C LYS A 77 -0.19 -4.68 -14.97
N ARG A 78 0.03 -4.69 -13.64
CA ARG A 78 -0.74 -3.89 -12.69
C ARG A 78 -0.68 -2.39 -12.96
N TYR A 79 0.51 -1.85 -13.22
CA TYR A 79 0.64 -0.43 -13.54
C TYR A 79 -0.13 -0.04 -14.81
N ASN A 80 -0.12 -0.90 -15.83
CA ASN A 80 -0.91 -0.68 -17.05
C ASN A 80 -2.43 -0.74 -16.76
N GLU A 81 -2.89 -1.69 -15.96
CA GLU A 81 -4.28 -1.78 -15.52
C GLU A 81 -4.71 -0.52 -14.76
N HIS A 82 -3.87 -0.02 -13.83
CA HIS A 82 -4.10 1.25 -13.15
C HIS A 82 -4.16 2.44 -14.12
N THR A 83 -3.28 2.46 -15.13
CA THR A 83 -3.27 3.52 -16.15
C THR A 83 -4.56 3.51 -16.98
N VAL A 84 -5.05 2.33 -17.38
CA VAL A 84 -6.32 2.18 -18.08
C VAL A 84 -7.49 2.67 -17.23
N ARG A 85 -7.58 2.21 -15.97
CA ARG A 85 -8.62 2.65 -15.03
C ARG A 85 -8.58 4.15 -14.75
N ALA A 86 -7.39 4.73 -14.69
CA ALA A 86 -7.18 6.16 -14.45
C ALA A 86 -7.62 7.02 -15.64
N ILE A 87 -7.11 6.70 -16.84
CA ILE A 87 -7.25 7.55 -18.02
C ILE A 87 -8.54 7.28 -18.79
N ARG A 88 -8.95 6.01 -18.92
CA ARG A 88 -10.09 5.62 -19.76
C ARG A 88 -11.38 5.44 -18.98
N GLU A 89 -11.31 4.89 -17.78
CA GLU A 89 -12.50 4.52 -16.99
C GLU A 89 -12.85 5.56 -15.91
N GLU A 90 -12.05 6.61 -15.81
CA GLU A 90 -12.19 7.73 -14.89
C GLU A 90 -12.41 7.29 -13.44
N SER A 91 -11.65 6.28 -13.02
CA SER A 91 -11.80 5.69 -11.70
C SER A 91 -11.66 6.74 -10.59
N PRO A 92 -12.54 6.70 -9.56
CA PRO A 92 -12.52 7.66 -8.46
C PRO A 92 -11.43 7.39 -7.41
N LEU A 93 -10.64 6.32 -7.54
CA LEU A 93 -9.61 5.99 -6.56
C LEU A 93 -8.51 7.07 -6.50
N LEU A 94 -7.92 7.31 -5.32
CA LEU A 94 -6.90 8.36 -5.14
C LEU A 94 -5.71 8.18 -6.08
N PHE A 95 -5.17 6.95 -6.18
CA PHE A 95 -4.06 6.66 -7.09
C PHE A 95 -4.42 6.95 -8.55
N HIS A 96 -5.60 6.50 -8.99
CA HIS A 96 -6.05 6.70 -10.36
C HIS A 96 -6.29 8.18 -10.70
N ARG A 97 -6.88 8.94 -9.78
CA ARG A 97 -7.07 10.39 -9.96
C ARG A 97 -5.74 11.12 -10.01
N ALA A 98 -4.83 10.86 -9.06
CA ALA A 98 -3.51 11.49 -9.05
C ALA A 98 -2.71 11.18 -10.33
N LEU A 99 -2.74 9.93 -10.78
CA LEU A 99 -2.09 9.51 -12.04
C LEU A 99 -2.71 10.23 -13.24
N ARG A 100 -4.03 10.24 -13.37
CA ARG A 100 -4.73 10.91 -14.49
C ARG A 100 -4.43 12.41 -14.49
N ASP A 101 -4.67 13.08 -13.37
CA ASP A 101 -4.59 14.54 -13.29
C ASP A 101 -3.14 15.02 -13.48
N GLY A 102 -2.16 14.29 -12.93
CA GLY A 102 -0.72 14.53 -13.15
C GLY A 102 -0.29 14.32 -14.60
N CYS A 103 -0.73 13.24 -15.25
CA CYS A 103 -0.48 12.98 -16.67
C CYS A 103 -1.09 14.07 -17.57
N LEU A 104 -2.35 14.43 -17.34
CA LEU A 104 -3.04 15.46 -18.14
C LEU A 104 -2.36 16.83 -17.97
N ALA A 105 -1.99 17.21 -16.75
CA ALA A 105 -1.23 18.44 -16.50
C ALA A 105 0.13 18.43 -17.23
N ARG A 106 0.84 17.30 -17.26
CA ARG A 106 2.09 17.17 -18.02
C ARG A 106 1.87 17.29 -19.52
N LEU A 107 0.87 16.60 -20.09
CA LEU A 107 0.57 16.68 -21.52
C LEU A 107 0.16 18.09 -21.96
N ARG A 108 -0.58 18.83 -21.12
CA ARG A 108 -0.89 20.25 -21.37
C ARG A 108 0.37 21.11 -21.38
N GLN A 109 1.30 20.87 -20.45
CA GLN A 109 2.60 21.57 -20.43
C GLN A 109 3.42 21.29 -21.69
N LEU A 110 3.33 20.09 -22.25
CA LEU A 110 3.97 19.71 -23.51
C LEU A 110 3.25 20.25 -24.76
N GLY A 111 2.13 20.95 -24.60
CA GLY A 111 1.38 21.51 -25.72
C GLY A 111 0.58 20.49 -26.53
N ILE A 112 0.29 19.31 -25.98
CA ILE A 112 -0.49 18.28 -26.68
C ILE A 112 -1.98 18.68 -26.72
N GLU A 113 -2.47 19.03 -27.91
CA GLU A 113 -3.82 19.59 -28.14
C GLU A 113 -4.94 18.70 -27.57
N GLN A 114 -4.83 17.38 -27.72
CA GLN A 114 -5.86 16.45 -27.21
C GLN A 114 -5.99 16.50 -25.68
N ALA A 115 -4.96 16.92 -24.94
CA ALA A 115 -5.01 17.06 -23.48
C ALA A 115 -5.64 18.38 -23.03
N GLN A 116 -5.74 19.38 -23.92
CA GLN A 116 -6.35 20.68 -23.63
C GLN A 116 -7.87 20.60 -23.64
N THR A 117 -8.44 19.67 -24.41
CA THR A 117 -9.90 19.46 -24.53
C THR A 117 -10.49 18.56 -23.45
N ILE A 118 -9.66 17.74 -22.79
CA ILE A 118 -10.09 16.85 -21.70
C ILE A 118 -10.38 17.69 -20.45
N GLN A 119 -11.66 17.76 -20.07
CA GLN A 119 -12.10 18.32 -18.79
C GLN A 119 -11.54 17.45 -17.66
N GLY A 120 -10.68 18.03 -16.83
CA GLY A 120 -10.04 17.35 -15.70
C GLY A 120 -9.49 18.38 -14.73
N VAL A 121 -9.75 18.14 -13.44
CA VAL A 121 -9.42 19.03 -12.32
C VAL A 121 -7.92 19.31 -12.31
N SER A 122 -7.52 20.55 -12.02
CA SER A 122 -6.14 20.88 -11.70
C SER A 122 -5.63 19.93 -10.62
N SER A 123 -4.56 19.18 -10.90
CA SER A 123 -3.84 18.44 -9.87
C SER A 123 -3.39 19.42 -8.79
N ALA A 124 -3.71 19.14 -7.53
CA ALA A 124 -3.25 19.95 -6.40
C ALA A 124 -1.71 20.02 -6.31
N HIS A 125 -1.04 18.98 -6.84
CA HIS A 125 0.41 18.84 -6.84
C HIS A 125 1.07 19.22 -8.19
N GLY A 126 0.28 19.75 -9.13
CA GLY A 126 0.75 20.09 -10.48
C GLY A 126 0.98 18.88 -11.38
N GLN A 127 1.82 19.05 -12.39
CA GLN A 127 2.15 18.04 -13.39
C GLN A 127 2.99 16.89 -12.84
N MET A 128 2.86 15.71 -13.43
CA MET A 128 3.81 14.63 -13.17
C MET A 128 5.15 14.93 -13.85
N ILE A 129 6.25 14.87 -13.11
CA ILE A 129 7.62 15.11 -13.56
C ILE A 129 8.50 13.88 -13.51
N GLY A 130 7.97 12.75 -13.01
CA GLY A 130 8.70 11.50 -12.96
C GLY A 130 7.84 10.38 -12.39
N ASN A 131 8.27 9.15 -12.61
CA ASN A 131 7.57 7.97 -12.13
C ASN A 131 8.57 6.91 -11.65
N HIS A 132 8.36 6.37 -10.45
CA HIS A 132 9.24 5.36 -9.88
C HIS A 132 8.43 4.12 -9.52
N HIS A 133 8.90 2.97 -9.98
CA HIS A 133 8.33 1.66 -9.66
C HIS A 133 9.34 0.84 -8.87
N VAL A 134 8.91 0.30 -7.73
CA VAL A 134 9.76 -0.55 -6.89
C VAL A 134 9.03 -1.86 -6.66
N VAL A 135 9.70 -2.99 -6.91
CA VAL A 135 9.26 -4.29 -6.40
C VAL A 135 9.83 -4.43 -5.00
N CYS A 136 9.02 -4.17 -3.98
CA CYS A 136 9.45 -4.20 -2.58
C CYS A 136 9.84 -5.61 -2.14
N ALA A 137 9.11 -6.63 -2.61
CA ALA A 137 9.37 -8.04 -2.34
C ALA A 137 8.74 -8.92 -3.42
N ALA A 138 9.34 -10.08 -3.69
CA ALA A 138 8.83 -11.05 -4.65
C ALA A 138 9.05 -12.49 -4.17
N GLY A 139 8.24 -13.43 -4.67
CA GLY A 139 8.34 -14.84 -4.28
C GLY A 139 7.60 -15.19 -2.99
N LEU A 140 6.65 -14.34 -2.59
CA LEU A 140 5.90 -14.48 -1.34
C LEU A 140 4.74 -15.44 -1.47
N THR A 141 4.45 -16.16 -0.40
CA THR A 141 3.12 -16.76 -0.20
C THR A 141 2.05 -15.68 -0.04
N GLU A 142 0.78 -16.06 -0.13
CA GLU A 142 -0.34 -15.13 0.08
C GLU A 142 -0.28 -14.49 1.47
N ASP A 143 -0.07 -15.30 2.50
CA ASP A 143 -0.01 -14.83 3.89
C ASP A 143 1.12 -13.82 4.10
N GLU A 144 2.30 -14.10 3.56
CA GLU A 144 3.44 -13.18 3.63
C GLU A 144 3.14 -11.89 2.87
N ALA A 145 2.58 -11.97 1.65
CA ALA A 145 2.25 -10.78 0.87
C ALA A 145 1.21 -9.90 1.59
N MET A 146 0.19 -10.51 2.17
CA MET A 146 -0.83 -9.80 2.95
C MET A 146 -0.24 -9.13 4.20
N GLU A 147 0.66 -9.82 4.91
CA GLU A 147 1.34 -9.26 6.08
C GLU A 147 2.25 -8.08 5.71
N HIS A 148 3.02 -8.21 4.64
CA HIS A 148 3.94 -7.18 4.19
C HIS A 148 3.22 -5.97 3.57
N GLU A 149 2.15 -6.16 2.80
CA GLU A 149 1.35 -5.03 2.28
C GLU A 149 0.66 -4.28 3.42
N GLU A 150 0.08 -4.98 4.41
CA GLU A 150 -0.50 -4.36 5.60
C GLU A 150 0.50 -3.43 6.28
N TYR A 151 1.72 -3.92 6.52
CA TYR A 151 2.81 -3.13 7.10
C TYR A 151 3.18 -1.90 6.24
N LEU A 152 3.44 -2.10 4.94
CA LEU A 152 3.92 -1.03 4.06
C LEU A 152 2.86 0.05 3.84
N VAL A 153 1.61 -0.37 3.62
CA VAL A 153 0.48 0.55 3.47
C VAL A 153 0.27 1.34 4.75
N GLU A 154 0.24 0.69 5.92
CA GLU A 154 0.05 1.37 7.20
C GLU A 154 1.17 2.38 7.49
N LYS A 155 2.43 1.99 7.26
CA LYS A 155 3.58 2.82 7.61
C LYS A 155 3.78 3.99 6.64
N TYR A 156 3.56 3.76 5.35
CA TYR A 156 4.03 4.67 4.29
C TYR A 156 2.96 5.24 3.40
N SER A 157 1.69 4.81 3.46
CA SER A 157 0.66 5.36 2.56
C SER A 157 -0.65 5.71 3.28
N PHE A 158 -1.29 4.76 3.95
CA PHE A 158 -2.63 4.95 4.45
C PHE A 158 -2.74 6.07 5.49
N GLY A 159 -3.60 7.06 5.21
CA GLY A 159 -3.83 8.21 6.08
C GLY A 159 -2.71 9.27 6.07
N ARG A 160 -1.73 9.16 5.17
CA ARG A 160 -0.65 10.14 5.02
C ARG A 160 -0.96 11.14 3.91
N ALA A 161 -0.37 12.33 4.00
CA ALA A 161 -0.55 13.40 3.00
C ALA A 161 -0.04 13.00 1.61
N ASP A 162 1.01 12.19 1.56
CA ASP A 162 1.65 11.68 0.35
C ASP A 162 1.14 10.28 -0.06
N GLY A 163 0.19 9.71 0.68
CA GLY A 163 -0.27 8.34 0.45
C GLY A 163 -1.55 8.23 -0.37
N LEU A 164 -1.55 7.30 -1.33
CA LEU A 164 -2.65 7.08 -2.27
C LEU A 164 -3.44 5.79 -2.01
N ASN A 165 -3.06 4.97 -1.04
CA ASN A 165 -3.88 3.83 -0.60
C ASN A 165 -5.12 4.33 0.17
N MET A 166 -6.31 3.94 -0.28
CA MET A 166 -7.58 4.39 0.32
C MET A 166 -8.08 3.54 1.48
N ILE A 167 -7.52 2.34 1.68
CA ILE A 167 -7.86 1.44 2.78
C ILE A 167 -6.57 0.87 3.37
N PRO A 168 -6.60 0.31 4.59
CA PRO A 168 -5.46 -0.44 5.12
C PRO A 168 -5.02 -1.55 4.16
N GLY A 169 -3.74 -1.93 4.23
CA GLY A 169 -3.21 -3.04 3.43
C GLY A 169 -3.65 -4.40 3.97
N GLY A 170 -3.37 -5.44 3.19
CA GLY A 170 -3.49 -6.83 3.57
C GLY A 170 -4.83 -7.21 4.18
N ARG A 171 -4.76 -7.96 5.28
CA ARG A 171 -5.96 -8.49 5.94
C ARG A 171 -6.73 -7.36 6.62
N ALA A 172 -6.08 -6.30 7.08
CA ALA A 172 -6.76 -5.11 7.61
C ALA A 172 -7.69 -4.48 6.58
N GLY A 173 -7.25 -4.37 5.33
CA GLY A 173 -8.08 -3.89 4.23
C GLY A 173 -9.32 -4.75 4.01
N LEU A 174 -9.16 -6.07 3.95
CA LEU A 174 -10.28 -7.01 3.77
C LEU A 174 -11.29 -6.93 4.93
N ARG A 175 -10.80 -6.86 6.17
CA ARG A 175 -11.65 -6.69 7.36
C ARG A 175 -12.45 -5.40 7.29
N TYR A 176 -11.78 -4.33 6.87
CA TYR A 176 -12.39 -3.02 6.72
C TYR A 176 -13.50 -3.04 5.64
N LEU A 177 -13.26 -3.70 4.49
CA LEU A 177 -14.29 -3.91 3.47
C LEU A 177 -15.47 -4.75 3.97
N HIS A 178 -15.22 -5.82 4.72
CA HIS A 178 -16.28 -6.63 5.32
C HIS A 178 -17.12 -5.81 6.31
N HIS A 179 -16.48 -4.97 7.13
CA HIS A 179 -17.16 -4.08 8.06
C HIS A 179 -18.07 -3.07 7.33
N LEU A 180 -17.61 -2.53 6.19
CA LEU A 180 -18.41 -1.67 5.31
C LEU A 180 -19.54 -2.43 4.59
N LYS A 181 -19.69 -3.74 4.81
CA LYS A 181 -20.61 -4.63 4.08
C LYS A 181 -20.41 -4.55 2.56
N ALA A 182 -19.18 -4.26 2.16
CA ALA A 182 -18.80 -4.11 0.76
C ALA A 182 -18.56 -5.43 0.04
N LEU A 183 -18.29 -6.48 0.83
CA LEU A 183 -18.08 -7.84 0.38
C LEU A 183 -19.39 -8.63 0.49
N LYS A 184 -19.74 -9.38 -0.54
CA LYS A 184 -20.77 -10.42 -0.40
C LYS A 184 -20.24 -11.56 0.48
N LYS A 185 -21.13 -12.32 1.11
CA LYS A 185 -20.79 -13.34 2.12
C LYS A 185 -19.90 -14.46 1.54
N GLU A 186 -19.95 -14.64 0.21
CA GLU A 186 -19.20 -15.62 -0.57
C GLU A 186 -17.97 -15.00 -1.28
N GLU A 187 -17.83 -13.67 -1.28
CA GLU A 187 -16.72 -12.98 -1.92
C GLU A 187 -15.46 -13.10 -1.03
N ARG A 188 -14.47 -13.84 -1.54
CA ARG A 188 -13.08 -13.77 -1.07
C ARG A 188 -12.26 -13.02 -2.11
N PRO A 189 -12.32 -11.68 -2.18
CA PRO A 189 -11.49 -10.94 -3.12
C PRO A 189 -10.06 -11.01 -2.60
N ILE A 190 -9.35 -12.04 -3.00
CA ILE A 190 -7.97 -12.27 -2.60
C ILE A 190 -7.03 -11.45 -3.48
N LEU A 191 -7.47 -10.96 -4.66
CA LEU A 191 -6.54 -10.40 -5.64
C LEU A 191 -7.02 -9.15 -6.40
N ASP A 192 -6.09 -8.20 -6.41
CA ASP A 192 -5.85 -7.10 -7.34
C ASP A 192 -7.10 -6.36 -7.86
N ASP A 193 -7.65 -6.79 -9.00
CA ASP A 193 -8.70 -6.07 -9.73
C ASP A 193 -10.06 -6.13 -9.05
N GLU A 194 -10.37 -7.23 -8.38
CA GLU A 194 -11.65 -7.36 -7.68
C GLU A 194 -11.72 -6.36 -6.53
N ARG A 195 -10.59 -6.18 -5.82
CA ARG A 195 -10.46 -5.19 -4.75
C ARG A 195 -10.62 -3.78 -5.28
N ASP A 196 -9.97 -3.43 -6.39
CA ASP A 196 -10.13 -2.11 -7.02
C ASP A 196 -11.58 -1.88 -7.45
N THR A 197 -12.23 -2.86 -8.09
CA THR A 197 -13.64 -2.76 -8.50
C THR A 197 -14.59 -2.60 -7.32
N ILE A 198 -14.36 -3.29 -6.20
CA ILE A 198 -15.12 -3.11 -4.96
C ILE A 198 -14.93 -1.70 -4.43
N LEU A 199 -13.69 -1.21 -4.38
CA LEU A 199 -13.37 0.15 -3.91
C LEU A 199 -14.01 1.21 -4.80
N GLU A 200 -13.99 1.02 -6.12
CA GLU A 200 -14.63 1.92 -7.08
C GLU A 200 -16.14 1.96 -6.89
N ARG A 201 -16.79 0.78 -6.74
CA ARG A 201 -18.22 0.69 -6.44
C ARG A 201 -18.56 1.44 -5.15
N LEU A 202 -17.78 1.22 -4.10
CA LEU A 202 -17.97 1.92 -2.83
C LEU A 202 -17.81 3.43 -2.97
N ALA A 203 -16.73 3.88 -3.61
CA ALA A 203 -16.45 5.30 -3.84
C ALA A 203 -17.56 5.98 -4.65
N ARG A 204 -18.11 5.31 -5.67
CA ARG A 204 -19.23 5.82 -6.48
C ARG A 204 -20.57 5.82 -5.72
N SER A 205 -20.80 4.84 -4.83
CA SER A 205 -22.04 4.69 -4.06
C SER A 205 -22.20 5.66 -2.89
N SER A 206 -21.10 6.28 -2.43
CA SER A 206 -21.10 7.28 -1.35
C SER A 206 -20.53 8.63 -1.81
N PRO A 207 -21.10 9.31 -2.82
CA PRO A 207 -20.57 10.58 -3.30
C PRO A 207 -20.99 11.70 -2.33
N ARG A 208 -20.10 12.12 -1.41
CA ARG A 208 -20.32 13.39 -0.68
C ARG A 208 -19.89 14.53 -1.59
N LYS A 209 -20.83 15.45 -1.90
CA LYS A 209 -20.53 16.71 -2.59
C LYS A 209 -19.50 17.50 -1.78
N GLY A 210 -18.42 17.92 -2.42
CA GLY A 210 -17.49 18.94 -1.89
C GLY A 210 -16.53 18.50 -0.78
N MET A 211 -16.61 17.28 -0.28
CA MET A 211 -15.57 16.66 0.55
C MET A 211 -15.02 15.43 -0.18
N PRO A 212 -13.70 15.17 -0.16
CA PRO A 212 -13.18 13.91 -0.67
C PRO A 212 -13.75 12.78 0.20
N ASN A 213 -14.76 12.03 -0.24
CA ASN A 213 -15.32 10.99 0.63
C ASN A 213 -14.31 9.81 0.74
N PRO A 214 -13.74 9.51 1.91
CA PRO A 214 -12.39 8.95 2.07
C PRO A 214 -12.40 7.67 2.93
N LEU A 215 -13.03 6.57 2.50
CA LEU A 215 -13.30 5.38 3.32
C LEU A 215 -12.04 4.74 3.96
N LEU A 216 -11.53 4.99 5.18
CA LEU A 216 -11.80 5.86 6.33
C LEU A 216 -10.41 6.17 6.91
N ALA A 217 -9.76 7.26 6.50
CA ALA A 217 -8.66 7.77 7.31
C ALA A 217 -9.22 8.24 8.66
N GLU A 218 -10.34 8.96 8.68
CA GLU A 218 -10.84 9.62 9.89
C GLU A 218 -11.24 8.65 11.03
N HIS A 219 -11.95 7.55 10.75
CA HIS A 219 -12.26 6.56 11.79
C HIS A 219 -11.09 5.61 12.08
N TRP A 220 -10.24 5.23 11.11
CA TRP A 220 -9.06 4.38 11.41
C TRP A 220 -7.93 5.14 12.14
N LEU A 221 -7.87 6.46 11.95
CA LEU A 221 -7.01 7.35 12.73
C LEU A 221 -7.44 7.42 14.19
N ASN A 222 -8.72 7.18 14.50
CA ASN A 222 -9.17 6.96 15.88
C ASN A 222 -8.61 5.60 16.40
N PRO A 223 -7.73 5.61 17.42
CA PRO A 223 -7.11 4.40 17.96
C PRO A 223 -8.12 3.39 18.52
N GLU A 224 -9.21 3.85 19.14
CA GLU A 224 -10.23 2.99 19.74
C GLU A 224 -11.04 2.26 18.66
N TYR A 225 -11.35 2.96 17.58
CA TYR A 225 -12.04 2.37 16.43
C TYR A 225 -11.16 1.34 15.72
N ALA A 226 -9.89 1.68 15.46
CA ALA A 226 -8.91 0.76 14.88
C ALA A 226 -8.74 -0.48 15.76
N ALA A 227 -8.59 -0.31 17.08
CA ALA A 227 -8.47 -1.42 18.01
C ALA A 227 -9.69 -2.34 18.02
N ARG A 228 -10.91 -1.79 17.97
CA ARG A 228 -12.16 -2.57 17.91
C ARG A 228 -12.25 -3.42 16.64
N VAL A 229 -11.84 -2.86 15.50
CA VAL A 229 -11.86 -3.58 14.22
C VAL A 229 -10.74 -4.63 14.16
N ILE A 230 -9.55 -4.32 14.70
CA ILE A 230 -8.40 -5.22 14.76
C ILE A 230 -8.69 -6.40 15.70
N CYS A 231 -9.25 -6.16 16.88
CA CYS A 231 -9.43 -7.15 17.95
C CYS A 231 -10.81 -7.84 17.98
N GLY A 232 -11.73 -7.52 17.06
CA GLY A 232 -13.15 -7.88 17.17
C GLY A 232 -13.59 -9.29 16.76
N SER A 233 -12.69 -10.24 16.46
CA SER A 233 -13.08 -11.62 16.09
C SER A 233 -12.42 -12.69 16.96
N GLY A 234 -13.10 -13.83 17.16
CA GLY A 234 -12.71 -14.87 18.11
C GLY A 234 -11.40 -15.62 17.81
N ASP A 235 -10.85 -15.47 16.60
CA ASP A 235 -9.55 -16.01 16.17
C ASP A 235 -8.36 -15.05 16.42
N ARG A 236 -8.63 -13.89 17.02
CA ARG A 236 -7.66 -12.81 17.22
C ARG A 236 -7.39 -12.54 18.68
N PHE A 237 -6.22 -11.92 18.90
CA PHE A 237 -5.93 -11.32 20.19
C PHE A 237 -6.92 -10.18 20.47
N THR A 238 -7.58 -10.25 21.62
CA THR A 238 -8.38 -9.15 22.16
C THR A 238 -7.48 -7.98 22.53
N LEU A 239 -8.08 -6.81 22.79
CA LEU A 239 -7.36 -5.64 23.30
C LEU A 239 -6.54 -6.01 24.55
N ASP A 240 -7.18 -6.72 25.48
CA ASP A 240 -6.59 -7.12 26.75
C ASP A 240 -5.43 -8.09 26.54
N GLN A 241 -5.55 -9.03 25.61
CA GLN A 241 -4.48 -9.95 25.29
C GLN A 241 -3.27 -9.26 24.66
N VAL A 242 -3.48 -8.27 23.77
CA VAL A 242 -2.39 -7.47 23.20
C VAL A 242 -1.70 -6.64 24.30
N ALA A 243 -2.48 -6.04 25.21
CA ALA A 243 -1.95 -5.31 26.36
C ALA A 243 -1.14 -6.22 27.30
N GLN A 244 -1.66 -7.39 27.63
CA GLN A 244 -1.00 -8.35 28.49
C GLN A 244 0.30 -8.88 27.88
N ILE A 245 0.33 -9.19 26.58
CA ILE A 245 1.56 -9.58 25.87
C ILE A 245 2.65 -8.51 26.01
N ARG A 246 2.28 -7.24 25.80
CA ARG A 246 3.24 -6.12 25.88
C ARG A 246 3.73 -5.87 27.30
N ARG A 247 2.84 -5.96 28.29
CA ARG A 247 3.19 -5.85 29.72
C ARG A 247 4.13 -6.96 30.16
N LEU A 248 3.84 -8.22 29.82
CA LEU A 248 4.72 -9.34 30.17
C LEU A 248 6.08 -9.21 29.48
N ALA A 249 6.11 -8.76 28.22
CA ALA A 249 7.38 -8.54 27.53
C ALA A 249 8.18 -7.37 28.12
N SER A 250 7.52 -6.30 28.60
CA SER A 250 8.22 -5.17 29.24
C SER A 250 8.83 -5.54 30.60
N THR A 251 8.31 -6.56 31.28
CA THR A 251 8.92 -7.13 32.50
C THR A 251 10.03 -8.14 32.21
N GLY A 252 10.41 -8.33 30.94
CA GLY A 252 11.45 -9.28 30.53
C GLY A 252 10.98 -10.74 30.43
N THR A 253 9.67 -11.00 30.49
CA THR A 253 9.14 -12.37 30.43
C THR A 253 9.43 -12.99 29.05
N PRO A 254 10.04 -14.19 29.00
CA PRO A 254 10.33 -14.86 27.73
C PRO A 254 9.07 -15.21 26.94
N ILE A 255 9.15 -15.17 25.60
CA ILE A 255 8.02 -15.48 24.71
C ILE A 255 7.42 -16.87 24.97
N ALA A 256 8.25 -17.85 25.35
CA ALA A 256 7.78 -19.20 25.68
C ALA A 256 6.84 -19.22 26.90
N GLU A 257 7.09 -18.34 27.86
CA GLU A 257 6.29 -18.20 29.08
C GLU A 257 5.01 -17.41 28.82
N ILE A 258 5.09 -16.32 28.04
CA ILE A 258 3.91 -15.57 27.56
C ILE A 258 2.94 -16.49 26.81
N ARG A 259 3.45 -17.42 25.99
CA ARG A 259 2.62 -18.41 25.28
C ARG A 259 1.88 -19.34 26.23
N ARG A 260 2.56 -19.84 27.25
CA ARG A 260 2.00 -20.76 28.24
C ARG A 260 0.93 -20.08 29.06
N GLU A 261 1.19 -18.86 29.51
CA GLU A 261 0.29 -18.07 30.35
C GLU A 261 -1.00 -17.70 29.61
N LEU A 262 -0.88 -17.28 28.35
CA LEU A 262 -2.03 -16.86 27.54
C LEU A 262 -2.65 -18.02 26.73
N GLN A 263 -2.14 -19.25 26.86
CA GLN A 263 -2.59 -20.43 26.13
C GLN A 263 -2.61 -20.25 24.59
N PHE A 264 -1.55 -19.64 24.03
CA PHE A 264 -1.45 -19.40 22.59
C PHE A 264 -0.33 -20.18 21.90
N GLU A 265 -0.68 -20.78 20.76
CA GLU A 265 0.22 -21.69 20.05
C GLU A 265 1.30 -20.97 19.22
N SER A 266 1.09 -19.76 18.71
CA SER A 266 2.00 -19.17 17.72
C SER A 266 3.00 -18.17 18.30
N ALA A 267 4.24 -18.61 18.49
CA ALA A 267 5.38 -17.74 18.87
C ALA A 267 5.65 -16.63 17.83
N ARG A 268 5.36 -16.90 16.54
CA ARG A 268 5.51 -15.93 15.45
C ARG A 268 4.59 -14.73 15.63
N ARG A 269 3.31 -14.96 15.97
CA ARG A 269 2.33 -13.88 16.16
C ARG A 269 2.69 -12.98 17.34
N ILE A 270 3.20 -13.55 18.43
CA ILE A 270 3.67 -12.77 19.59
C ILE A 270 4.87 -11.89 19.21
N ARG A 271 5.87 -12.45 18.50
CA ARG A 271 6.99 -11.66 17.97
C ARG A 271 6.53 -10.51 17.08
N ASN A 272 5.51 -10.74 16.25
CA ASN A 272 4.96 -9.69 15.40
C ASN A 272 4.25 -8.58 16.20
N ILE A 273 3.55 -8.91 17.29
CA ILE A 273 2.96 -7.92 18.20
C ILE A 273 4.05 -7.07 18.86
N LEU A 274 5.10 -7.72 19.39
CA LEU A 274 6.18 -7.05 20.13
C LEU A 274 7.06 -6.18 19.23
N SER A 275 7.27 -6.59 17.98
CA SER A 275 8.01 -5.81 16.97
C SER A 275 7.16 -4.72 16.31
N GLY A 276 5.87 -4.60 16.67
CA GLY A 276 4.94 -3.67 16.03
C GLY A 276 4.59 -4.02 14.59
N LYS A 277 4.93 -5.22 14.10
CA LYS A 277 4.53 -5.71 12.78
C LYS A 277 3.03 -5.98 12.69
N THR A 278 2.40 -6.35 13.80
CA THR A 278 0.95 -6.51 13.92
C THR A 278 0.44 -5.77 15.16
N TYR A 279 -0.82 -5.35 15.15
CA TYR A 279 -1.47 -4.64 16.27
C TYR A 279 -0.77 -3.33 16.70
N SER A 280 0.08 -2.75 15.85
CA SER A 280 0.74 -1.43 16.01
C SER A 280 -0.20 -0.31 16.46
N ARG A 281 -1.43 -0.30 15.95
CA ARG A 281 -2.47 0.71 16.25
C ARG A 281 -3.22 0.49 17.54
N VAL A 282 -3.13 -0.71 18.13
CA VAL A 282 -3.72 -0.96 19.44
C VAL A 282 -2.86 -0.20 20.44
N ARG A 283 -3.35 0.92 20.97
CA ARG A 283 -2.68 1.59 22.09
C ARG A 283 -2.96 0.78 23.34
N THR A 284 -1.90 0.41 24.03
CA THR A 284 -1.98 -0.28 25.31
C THR A 284 -1.38 0.71 26.30
N GLU A 285 -2.16 1.14 27.28
CA GLU A 285 -1.63 1.96 28.37
C GLU A 285 -0.49 1.18 29.02
N ALA A 286 0.65 1.86 29.20
CA ALA A 286 1.81 1.31 29.90
C ALA A 286 1.50 1.25 31.39
#